data_AF-A0A955LA42-F1
#
_entry.id   AF-A0A955LA42-F1
#
_cell.length_a   1.000
_cell.length_b   1.000
_cell.length_c   1.000
_cell.angle_alpha   90.00
_cell.angle_beta   90.00
_cell.angle_gamma   90.00
#
_symmetry.space_group_name_H-M   'P 1'
#
loop_
_entity.id
_entity.type
_entity.pdbx_description
1 polymer ?
#
loop_
_entity_poly.entity_id
_entity_poly.type
_entity_poly.pdbx_seq_one_letter_code
_entity_poly.pdbx_strand_id
1 'polypeptide(L)'
;MKSNVKKIWVNPVDRISFQGRHKQVYTINTGTSLIPTVSMNKTREDNTSCQYKFPHNPSTNRLETGLNKLVENPFVGFDPNDILVTYKLPSVWRDILPMLVTKESIKKQTLFEIKHGVEPDLYTDEFKYSMFNMPSNMEEWGKKTFLQSLSLILYPRPNPFENSTPRQELLMEMIYVLPTIANNKMIVNSAYHDWYISEEHEEEMEKAKKQETIEKAMYHLYRLKNEYTRFKSYQVAIVLHDSESRPILKGKVSSDAVNNVLSDFISTKNQNQMDNIDSFMKIINLTETREGLEKLDIMYLVQQALNTNVIAHRDNEYVWHSKAGTPDVYKLGSSYDGLINFFFKEYKQYNPEGDITNWYKDLLDEVKSKGIEFE
;
A
#
# COMPACT_ATOMS: atom_id res chain seq x y z
N MET A 1 18.03 6.04 30.58
CA MET A 1 16.86 5.99 29.67
C MET A 1 16.47 4.53 29.46
N LYS A 2 15.30 4.08 29.92
CA LYS A 2 14.75 2.79 29.46
C LYS A 2 14.37 3.00 27.99
N SER A 3 15.12 2.39 27.08
CA SER A 3 14.86 2.50 25.64
C SER A 3 13.46 1.99 25.35
N ASN A 4 12.64 2.78 24.63
CA ASN A 4 11.45 2.25 23.98
C ASN A 4 11.87 0.99 23.22
N VAL A 5 11.23 -0.14 23.53
CA VAL A 5 11.53 -1.41 22.87
C VAL A 5 11.06 -1.28 21.43
N LYS A 6 12.00 -1.01 20.52
CA LYS A 6 11.71 -1.02 19.10
C LYS A 6 11.56 -2.47 18.66
N LYS A 7 10.38 -2.82 18.18
CA LYS A 7 10.05 -4.12 17.62
C LYS A 7 9.83 -3.98 16.12
N ILE A 8 10.47 -4.85 15.34
CA ILE A 8 10.27 -4.94 13.89
C ILE A 8 9.90 -6.36 13.52
N TRP A 9 9.10 -6.51 12.49
CA TRP A 9 8.74 -7.81 11.93
C TRP A 9 9.33 -7.92 10.53
N VAL A 10 9.98 -9.04 10.24
CA VAL A 10 10.51 -9.34 8.91
C VAL A 10 9.67 -10.46 8.30
N ASN A 11 8.92 -10.11 7.27
CA ASN A 11 7.97 -10.99 6.59
C ASN A 11 8.52 -11.44 5.23
N PRO A 12 8.24 -12.68 4.80
CA PRO A 12 8.60 -13.13 3.47
C PRO A 12 7.79 -12.38 2.42
N VAL A 13 8.42 -12.05 1.29
CA VAL A 13 7.71 -11.49 0.14
C VAL A 13 6.91 -12.59 -0.54
N ASP A 14 5.63 -12.34 -0.82
CA ASP A 14 4.78 -13.27 -1.56
C ASP A 14 5.30 -13.44 -3.00
N ARG A 15 5.53 -14.70 -3.40
CA ARG A 15 5.98 -15.08 -4.74
C ARG A 15 5.13 -16.21 -5.29
N ILE A 16 4.84 -16.13 -6.59
CA ILE A 16 4.26 -17.23 -7.33
C ILE A 16 5.34 -18.32 -7.44
N SER A 17 5.28 -19.30 -6.56
CA SER A 17 6.20 -20.44 -6.61
C SER A 17 5.99 -21.23 -7.91
N PHE A 18 7.06 -21.53 -8.65
CA PHE A 18 7.02 -22.41 -9.83
C PHE A 18 6.40 -23.78 -9.52
N GLN A 19 6.57 -24.26 -8.28
CA GLN A 19 6.05 -25.55 -7.81
C GLN A 19 4.61 -25.49 -7.27
N GLY A 20 3.87 -24.39 -7.48
CA GLY A 20 2.46 -24.28 -7.04
C GLY A 20 2.22 -24.24 -5.52
N ARG A 21 3.25 -24.08 -4.69
CA ARG A 21 3.21 -23.96 -3.23
C ARG A 21 2.35 -22.79 -2.73
N HIS A 22 2.32 -21.69 -3.47
CA HIS A 22 1.40 -20.56 -3.23
C HIS A 22 -0.10 -20.93 -3.36
N LYS A 23 -0.44 -22.13 -3.85
CA LYS A 23 -1.81 -22.64 -3.93
C LYS A 23 -2.14 -23.63 -2.80
N GLN A 24 -1.20 -23.93 -1.91
CA GLN A 24 -1.47 -24.78 -0.74
C GLN A 24 -2.39 -24.02 0.22
N VAL A 25 -3.42 -24.68 0.71
CA VAL A 25 -4.46 -24.11 1.59
C VAL A 25 -4.43 -24.86 2.91
N TYR A 26 -4.67 -24.18 4.04
CA TYR A 26 -4.86 -24.89 5.30
C TYR A 26 -6.10 -25.78 5.21
N THR A 27 -5.97 -27.05 5.59
CA THR A 27 -7.11 -27.91 5.87
C THR A 27 -7.28 -27.99 7.38
N ILE A 28 -8.26 -27.27 7.91
CA ILE A 28 -8.63 -27.40 9.32
C ILE A 28 -9.57 -28.59 9.42
N ASN A 29 -9.18 -29.59 10.21
CA ASN A 29 -10.01 -30.75 10.48
C ASN A 29 -10.92 -30.43 11.68
N THR A 30 -12.17 -30.04 11.40
CA THR A 30 -13.19 -29.76 12.44
C THR A 30 -13.94 -31.02 12.90
N GLY A 31 -13.41 -32.21 12.63
CA GLY A 31 -13.96 -33.50 13.09
C GLY A 31 -15.09 -34.06 12.23
N THR A 32 -15.84 -33.22 11.48
CA THR A 32 -16.92 -33.66 10.58
C THR A 32 -16.71 -33.30 9.11
N SER A 33 -15.76 -32.41 8.79
CA SER A 33 -15.41 -32.07 7.40
C SER A 33 -14.07 -31.32 7.34
N LEU A 34 -13.30 -31.57 6.28
CA LEU A 34 -12.11 -30.76 5.96
C LEU A 34 -12.58 -29.49 5.25
N ILE A 35 -12.46 -28.33 5.90
CA ILE A 35 -12.75 -27.05 5.26
C ILE A 35 -11.40 -26.47 4.79
N PRO A 36 -11.20 -26.27 3.47
CA PRO A 36 -10.02 -25.55 2.99
C PRO A 36 -10.19 -24.06 3.32
N THR A 37 -9.32 -23.53 4.17
CA THR A 37 -9.27 -22.10 4.53
C THR A 37 -7.96 -21.49 4.09
N VAL A 38 -8.06 -20.34 3.39
CA VAL A 38 -7.02 -19.36 3.01
C VAL A 38 -5.69 -19.93 2.48
N SER A 39 -5.28 -19.47 1.31
CA SER A 39 -3.95 -19.76 0.75
C SER A 39 -2.86 -19.51 1.79
N MET A 40 -1.92 -20.44 1.94
CA MET A 40 -0.78 -20.31 2.84
C MET A 40 0.27 -19.32 2.31
N ASN A 41 0.10 -18.80 1.08
CA ASN A 41 1.04 -17.90 0.37
C ASN A 41 2.51 -18.35 0.48
N LYS A 42 2.74 -19.67 0.51
CA LYS A 42 4.06 -20.23 0.76
C LYS A 42 4.99 -19.97 -0.42
N THR A 43 6.07 -19.26 -0.15
CA THR A 43 7.18 -19.09 -1.08
C THR A 43 8.25 -20.17 -0.95
N ARG A 44 8.36 -20.79 0.24
CA ARG A 44 9.33 -21.86 0.54
C ARG A 44 8.70 -22.96 1.40
N GLU A 45 9.41 -24.08 1.53
CA GLU A 45 8.98 -25.23 2.34
C GLU A 45 9.07 -24.94 3.85
N ASP A 46 8.21 -25.57 4.64
CA ASP A 46 8.22 -25.44 6.10
C ASP A 46 9.59 -25.90 6.65
N ASN A 47 10.12 -25.17 7.64
CA ASN A 47 11.44 -25.40 8.26
C ASN A 47 12.67 -25.16 7.37
N THR A 48 12.53 -24.59 6.17
CA THR A 48 13.69 -24.05 5.45
C THR A 48 14.13 -22.74 6.12
N SER A 49 15.43 -22.55 6.35
CA SER A 49 15.96 -21.33 6.95
C SER A 49 16.93 -20.64 6.00
N CYS A 50 16.89 -19.31 6.00
CA CYS A 50 17.73 -18.48 5.17
C CYS A 50 18.76 -17.78 6.05
N GLN A 51 20.04 -18.05 5.81
CA GLN A 51 21.12 -17.44 6.58
C GLN A 51 21.72 -16.26 5.82
N TYR A 52 21.63 -15.08 6.40
CA TYR A 52 22.26 -13.86 5.90
C TYR A 52 23.40 -13.43 6.81
N LYS A 53 24.35 -12.69 6.24
CA LYS A 53 25.50 -12.07 6.90
C LYS A 53 25.64 -10.65 6.38
N PHE A 54 26.42 -9.80 7.07
CA PHE A 54 26.73 -8.48 6.55
C PHE A 54 27.36 -8.58 5.15
N PRO A 55 26.91 -7.75 4.19
CA PRO A 55 27.52 -7.71 2.86
C PRO A 55 28.99 -7.33 2.98
N HIS A 56 29.83 -8.00 2.19
CA HIS A 56 31.23 -7.61 2.04
C HIS A 56 31.36 -6.73 0.81
N ASN A 57 31.92 -5.52 0.98
CA ASN A 57 32.23 -4.65 -0.13
C ASN A 57 33.67 -4.91 -0.60
N PRO A 58 33.87 -5.49 -1.79
CA PRO A 58 35.21 -5.85 -2.28
C PRO A 58 36.07 -4.62 -2.61
N SER A 59 35.45 -3.47 -2.90
CA SER A 59 36.17 -2.24 -3.27
C SER A 59 36.79 -1.55 -2.05
N THR A 60 36.14 -1.61 -0.89
CA THR A 60 36.61 -0.98 0.36
C THR A 60 37.21 -2.00 1.33
N ASN A 61 37.12 -3.30 1.03
CA ASN A 61 37.52 -4.42 1.89
C ASN A 61 36.93 -4.34 3.32
N ARG A 62 35.70 -3.82 3.42
CA ARG A 62 34.96 -3.59 4.67
C ARG A 62 33.57 -4.21 4.61
N LEU A 63 33.01 -4.51 5.78
CA LEU A 63 31.63 -4.96 5.91
C LEU A 63 30.67 -3.77 5.82
N GLU A 64 29.60 -3.93 5.06
CA GLU A 64 28.52 -2.95 5.00
C GLU A 64 27.60 -3.16 6.20
N THR A 65 27.93 -2.51 7.31
CA THR A 65 27.23 -2.68 8.59
C THR A 65 26.26 -1.54 8.90
N GLY A 66 26.41 -0.40 8.22
CA GLY A 66 25.69 0.83 8.54
C GLY A 66 26.13 1.50 9.86
N LEU A 67 27.05 0.89 10.61
CA LEU A 67 27.56 1.36 11.91
C LEU A 67 28.60 2.50 11.78
N ASN A 68 29.12 2.72 10.58
CA ASN A 68 30.07 3.80 10.30
C ASN A 68 29.43 5.19 10.17
N LYS A 69 28.09 5.28 10.20
CA LYS A 69 27.39 6.56 10.11
C LYS A 69 27.64 7.39 11.38
N LEU A 70 27.88 8.68 11.20
CA LEU A 70 27.97 9.64 12.30
C LEU A 70 26.57 9.92 12.84
N VAL A 71 26.43 9.84 14.17
CA VAL A 71 25.21 10.13 14.90
C VAL A 71 25.52 11.19 15.95
N GLU A 72 24.53 12.01 16.29
CA GLU A 72 24.62 12.96 17.38
C GLU A 72 25.01 12.24 18.67
N ASN A 73 25.98 12.79 19.39
CA ASN A 73 26.52 12.16 20.57
C ASN A 73 25.62 12.46 21.79
N PRO A 74 24.93 11.45 22.38
CA PRO A 74 24.09 11.68 23.54
C PRO A 74 24.90 11.86 24.84
N PHE A 75 26.23 11.68 24.79
CA PHE A 75 27.12 11.72 25.94
C PHE A 75 27.90 13.04 26.08
N VAL A 76 27.57 14.06 25.27
CA VAL A 76 28.24 15.36 25.34
C VAL A 76 27.97 16.02 26.69
N GLY A 77 29.04 16.43 27.38
CA GLY A 77 28.96 17.11 28.69
C GLY A 77 28.69 16.21 29.91
N PHE A 78 28.59 14.89 29.74
CA PHE A 78 28.48 13.95 30.86
C PHE A 78 29.86 13.63 31.47
N ASP A 79 29.93 13.36 32.78
CA ASP A 79 31.19 12.95 33.40
C ASP A 79 31.62 11.55 32.88
N PRO A 80 32.87 11.37 32.42
CA PRO A 80 33.35 10.07 31.95
C PRO A 80 33.20 8.94 32.98
N ASN A 81 33.30 9.23 34.28
CA ASN A 81 33.15 8.19 35.31
C ASN A 81 31.69 7.76 35.48
N ASP A 82 30.75 8.69 35.34
CA ASP A 82 29.32 8.37 35.39
C ASP A 82 28.91 7.44 34.24
N ILE A 83 29.50 7.62 33.05
CA ILE A 83 29.26 6.74 31.89
C ILE A 83 29.84 5.34 32.15
N LEU A 84 31.07 5.25 32.68
CA LEU A 84 31.71 3.97 33.01
C LEU A 84 30.87 3.14 33.99
N VAL A 85 30.34 3.79 35.03
CA VAL A 85 29.52 3.12 36.06
C VAL A 85 28.14 2.77 35.52
N THR A 86 27.50 3.67 34.77
CA THR A 86 26.14 3.48 34.25
C THR A 86 26.08 2.33 33.23
N TYR A 87 27.06 2.24 32.33
CA TYR A 87 27.10 1.24 31.26
C TYR A 87 28.01 0.04 31.56
N LYS A 88 28.64 -0.02 32.74
CA LYS A 88 29.55 -1.09 33.17
C LYS A 88 30.66 -1.36 32.15
N LEU A 89 31.32 -0.31 31.70
CA LEU A 89 32.31 -0.39 30.63
C LEU A 89 33.65 -0.97 31.10
N PRO A 90 34.38 -1.71 30.24
CA PRO A 90 35.74 -2.16 30.48
C PRO A 90 36.72 -1.00 30.77
N SER A 91 37.81 -1.29 31.49
CA SER A 91 38.82 -0.28 31.87
C SER A 91 39.47 0.43 30.68
N VAL A 92 39.48 -0.21 29.51
CA VAL A 92 40.02 0.33 28.24
C VAL A 92 39.30 1.63 27.82
N TRP A 93 38.04 1.82 28.23
CA TRP A 93 37.29 3.04 27.93
C TRP A 93 37.74 4.28 28.71
N ARG A 94 38.49 4.12 29.82
CA ARG A 94 38.92 5.24 30.66
C ARG A 94 39.74 6.28 29.90
N ASP A 95 40.55 5.83 28.95
CA ASP A 95 41.43 6.71 28.18
C ASP A 95 40.70 7.37 26.99
N ILE A 96 39.62 6.75 26.51
CA ILE A 96 38.92 7.13 25.26
C ILE A 96 37.70 8.02 25.56
N LEU A 97 36.98 7.77 26.66
CA LEU A 97 35.77 8.52 27.03
C LEU A 97 35.98 10.04 27.19
N PRO A 98 37.07 10.54 27.79
CA PRO A 98 37.31 11.99 27.91
C PRO A 98 37.37 12.69 26.55
N MET A 99 37.87 12.00 25.51
CA MET A 99 37.91 12.52 24.14
C MET A 99 36.57 12.37 23.39
N LEU A 100 35.68 11.48 23.84
CA LEU A 100 34.37 11.27 23.22
C LEU A 100 33.33 12.24 23.76
N VAL A 101 33.34 12.54 25.05
CA VAL A 101 32.42 13.50 25.70
C VAL A 101 32.54 14.92 25.14
N THR A 102 33.69 15.27 24.55
CA THR A 102 33.94 16.57 23.92
C THR A 102 33.49 16.65 22.46
N LYS A 103 33.18 15.52 21.81
CA LYS A 103 32.80 15.48 20.39
C LYS A 103 31.29 15.55 20.23
N GLU A 104 30.81 16.46 19.38
CA GLU A 104 29.38 16.61 19.07
C GLU A 104 28.78 15.41 18.31
N SER A 105 29.61 14.67 17.57
CA SER A 105 29.17 13.48 16.83
C SER A 105 30.11 12.29 17.05
N ILE A 106 29.53 11.10 17.11
CA ILE A 106 30.23 9.82 17.26
C ILE A 106 29.75 8.83 16.22
N LYS A 107 30.59 7.83 15.90
CA LYS A 107 30.17 6.72 15.03
C LYS A 107 29.08 5.92 15.74
N LYS A 108 28.09 5.44 14.99
CA LYS A 108 27.05 4.54 15.49
C LYS A 108 27.64 3.25 16.08
N GLN A 109 28.78 2.79 15.56
CA GLN A 109 29.59 1.71 16.14
C GLN A 109 29.94 2.01 17.61
N THR A 110 30.61 3.14 17.88
CA THR A 110 31.04 3.55 19.22
C THR A 110 29.84 3.73 20.16
N LEU A 111 28.71 4.25 19.66
CA LEU A 111 27.47 4.36 20.41
C LEU A 111 26.98 2.98 20.89
N PHE A 112 26.98 1.99 20.00
CA PHE A 112 26.54 0.63 20.32
C PHE A 112 27.53 -0.09 21.23
N GLU A 113 28.83 0.14 21.07
CA GLU A 113 29.84 -0.45 21.95
C GLU A 113 29.67 0.05 23.39
N ILE A 114 29.43 1.36 23.57
CA ILE A 114 29.13 1.97 24.87
C ILE A 114 27.82 1.44 25.44
N LYS A 115 26.75 1.41 24.62
CA LYS A 115 25.43 0.93 25.05
C LYS A 115 25.46 -0.53 25.50
N HIS A 116 26.25 -1.36 24.84
CA HIS A 116 26.36 -2.80 25.10
C HIS A 116 27.40 -3.15 26.18
N GLY A 117 28.19 -2.18 26.66
CA GLY A 117 29.22 -2.42 27.66
C GLY A 117 30.40 -3.24 27.16
N VAL A 118 30.70 -3.20 25.85
CA VAL A 118 31.75 -4.01 25.22
C VAL A 118 33.04 -3.24 25.02
N GLU A 119 34.13 -3.93 24.70
CA GLU A 119 35.42 -3.30 24.39
C GLU A 119 35.33 -2.39 23.14
N PRO A 120 36.14 -1.32 23.10
CA PRO A 120 36.21 -0.47 21.92
C PRO A 120 36.68 -1.28 20.71
N ASP A 121 36.13 -0.96 19.53
CA ASP A 121 36.42 -1.62 18.25
C ASP A 121 36.02 -3.10 18.16
N LEU A 122 35.27 -3.64 19.12
CA LEU A 122 34.72 -4.99 19.04
C LEU A 122 33.78 -5.15 17.83
N TYR A 123 33.00 -4.10 17.51
CA TYR A 123 32.10 -4.06 16.37
C TYR A 123 32.77 -3.44 15.13
N THR A 124 34.04 -3.74 14.92
CA THR A 124 34.78 -3.32 13.73
C THR A 124 34.19 -3.90 12.44
N ASP A 125 34.07 -3.04 11.43
CA ASP A 125 33.67 -3.35 10.07
C ASP A 125 34.84 -3.86 9.21
N GLU A 126 36.07 -3.77 9.73
CA GLU A 126 37.28 -4.14 9.01
C GLU A 126 37.38 -5.66 8.85
N PHE A 127 37.67 -6.08 7.62
CA PHE A 127 37.84 -7.48 7.30
C PHE A 127 39.27 -7.89 7.65
N LYS A 128 39.44 -8.68 8.72
CA LYS A 128 40.79 -9.06 9.22
C LYS A 128 41.69 -9.68 8.15
N TYR A 129 41.16 -10.57 7.31
CA TYR A 129 41.92 -11.26 6.26
C TYR A 129 41.07 -11.52 5.03
N SER A 130 41.51 -11.10 3.85
CA SER A 130 40.87 -11.41 2.56
C SER A 130 41.76 -12.33 1.73
N MET A 131 41.26 -12.90 0.63
CA MET A 131 42.12 -13.67 -0.30
C MET A 131 43.31 -12.87 -0.84
N PHE A 132 43.27 -11.53 -0.75
CA PHE A 132 44.34 -10.63 -1.17
C PHE A 132 45.27 -10.19 -0.02
N ASN A 133 44.87 -10.42 1.24
CA ASN A 133 45.66 -10.12 2.45
C ASN A 133 45.60 -11.33 3.39
N MET A 134 46.39 -12.36 3.05
CA MET A 134 46.46 -13.61 3.81
C MET A 134 47.53 -13.52 4.91
N PRO A 135 47.23 -13.94 6.15
CA PRO A 135 48.23 -13.98 7.20
C PRO A 135 49.24 -15.11 6.94
N SER A 136 50.47 -14.91 7.39
CA SER A 136 51.53 -15.93 7.34
C SER A 136 51.22 -17.16 8.20
N ASN A 137 50.29 -17.05 9.16
CA ASN A 137 49.87 -18.12 10.06
C ASN A 137 48.42 -18.57 9.75
N MET A 138 48.22 -19.84 9.37
CA MET A 138 46.90 -20.37 9.00
C MET A 138 45.89 -20.37 10.16
N GLU A 139 46.34 -20.46 11.42
CA GLU A 139 45.44 -20.42 12.58
C GLU A 139 44.79 -19.03 12.78
N GLU A 140 45.45 -17.97 12.33
CA GLU A 140 44.93 -16.60 12.41
C GLU A 140 43.94 -16.32 11.28
N TRP A 141 44.09 -16.97 10.12
CA TRP A 141 43.17 -16.84 9.00
C TRP A 141 41.74 -17.25 9.38
N GLY A 142 41.58 -18.24 10.27
CA GLY A 142 40.28 -18.70 10.75
C GLY A 142 39.59 -17.75 11.73
N LYS A 143 40.29 -16.76 12.31
CA LYS A 143 39.76 -15.87 13.34
C LYS A 143 38.91 -14.75 12.74
N LYS A 144 37.60 -14.98 12.69
CA LYS A 144 36.62 -14.00 12.24
C LYS A 144 36.36 -12.92 13.29
N THR A 145 36.10 -11.69 12.86
CA THR A 145 35.61 -10.63 13.75
C THR A 145 34.20 -10.96 14.23
N PHE A 146 33.75 -10.30 15.30
CA PHE A 146 32.42 -10.53 15.87
C PHE A 146 31.32 -10.34 14.80
N LEU A 147 31.39 -9.24 14.03
CA LEU A 147 30.43 -8.97 12.96
C LEU A 147 30.53 -9.96 11.77
N GLN A 148 31.72 -10.48 11.46
CA GLN A 148 31.88 -11.53 10.44
C GLN A 148 31.27 -12.89 10.87
N SER A 149 31.25 -13.16 12.18
CA SER A 149 30.65 -14.39 12.73
C SER A 149 29.13 -14.29 12.90
N LEU A 150 28.60 -13.07 12.97
CA LEU A 150 27.18 -12.83 13.17
C LEU A 150 26.39 -13.26 11.93
N SER A 151 25.36 -14.07 12.15
CA SER A 151 24.44 -14.49 11.09
C SER A 151 23.00 -14.28 11.49
N LEU A 152 22.23 -13.70 10.56
CA LEU A 152 20.78 -13.58 10.63
C LEU A 152 20.15 -14.85 10.07
N ILE A 153 19.26 -15.48 10.81
CA ILE A 153 18.49 -16.65 10.35
C ILE A 153 17.04 -16.22 10.24
N LEU A 154 16.49 -16.27 9.02
CA LEU A 154 15.08 -15.97 8.74
C LEU A 154 14.34 -17.24 8.35
N TYR A 155 13.19 -17.45 8.97
CA TYR A 155 12.25 -18.53 8.65
C TYR A 155 11.13 -18.00 7.75
N PRO A 156 10.51 -18.81 6.87
CA PRO A 156 9.42 -18.42 5.96
C PRO A 156 8.09 -18.20 6.70
N ARG A 157 8.13 -17.30 7.68
CA ARG A 157 7.05 -16.83 8.56
C ARG A 157 7.45 -15.45 9.10
N PRO A 158 6.54 -14.68 9.70
CA PRO A 158 6.91 -13.44 10.38
C PRO A 158 7.99 -13.68 11.45
N ASN A 159 9.14 -13.02 11.30
CA ASN A 159 10.25 -13.10 12.26
C ASN A 159 10.27 -11.81 13.11
N PRO A 160 9.97 -11.89 14.42
CA PRO A 160 10.05 -10.73 15.30
C PRO A 160 11.49 -10.46 15.73
N PHE A 161 11.90 -9.19 15.66
CA PHE A 161 13.16 -8.70 16.21
C PHE A 161 12.87 -7.55 17.18
N GLU A 162 13.57 -7.55 18.31
CA GLU A 162 13.40 -6.57 19.37
C GLU A 162 14.75 -5.98 19.78
N ASN A 163 14.77 -4.70 20.17
CA ASN A 163 15.98 -4.05 20.68
C ASN A 163 16.26 -4.37 22.16
N SER A 164 15.95 -5.58 22.62
CA SER A 164 16.12 -5.98 24.02
C SER A 164 17.52 -6.53 24.29
N THR A 165 18.17 -7.11 23.28
CA THR A 165 19.51 -7.70 23.39
C THR A 165 20.49 -7.05 22.41
N PRO A 166 21.78 -6.89 22.81
CA PRO A 166 22.84 -6.38 21.92
C PRO A 166 22.91 -7.10 20.57
N ARG A 167 22.73 -8.42 20.61
CA ARG A 167 22.73 -9.25 19.41
C ARG A 167 21.55 -8.89 18.49
N GLN A 168 20.34 -8.77 19.02
CA GLN A 168 19.17 -8.45 18.20
C GLN A 168 19.23 -7.02 17.65
N GLU A 169 19.75 -6.05 18.39
CA GLU A 169 19.95 -4.69 17.87
C GLU A 169 20.89 -4.67 16.65
N LEU A 170 21.98 -5.45 16.71
CA LEU A 170 22.89 -5.62 15.57
C LEU A 170 22.23 -6.38 14.40
N LEU A 171 21.37 -7.36 14.69
CA LEU A 171 20.57 -8.03 13.65
C LEU A 171 19.58 -7.06 12.99
N MET A 172 18.98 -6.13 13.73
CA MET A 172 18.11 -5.09 13.17
C MET A 172 18.85 -4.16 12.23
N GLU A 173 20.06 -3.73 12.59
CA GLU A 173 20.90 -2.94 11.67
C GLU A 173 21.27 -3.72 10.42
N MET A 174 21.60 -5.01 10.55
CA MET A 174 21.83 -5.87 9.39
C MET A 174 20.60 -5.93 8.48
N ILE A 175 19.40 -6.03 9.05
CA ILE A 175 18.14 -6.04 8.29
C ILE A 175 17.97 -4.75 7.47
N TYR A 176 18.33 -3.59 8.02
CA TYR A 176 18.24 -2.31 7.29
C TYR A 176 19.29 -2.12 6.19
N VAL A 177 20.42 -2.83 6.26
CA VAL A 177 21.50 -2.70 5.28
C VAL A 177 21.41 -3.74 4.18
N LEU A 178 20.80 -4.91 4.45
CA LEU A 178 20.69 -5.98 3.48
C LEU A 178 19.83 -5.57 2.27
N PRO A 179 20.37 -5.57 1.04
CA PRO A 179 19.61 -5.19 -0.15
C PRO A 179 18.51 -6.19 -0.51
N THR A 180 18.59 -7.41 0.01
CA THR A 180 17.59 -8.47 -0.19
C THR A 180 16.33 -8.27 0.65
N ILE A 181 16.33 -7.32 1.60
CA ILE A 181 15.21 -7.01 2.48
C ILE A 181 14.71 -5.60 2.14
N ALA A 182 13.45 -5.49 1.74
CA ALA A 182 12.83 -4.21 1.48
C ALA A 182 12.46 -3.51 2.80
N ASN A 183 12.66 -2.19 2.86
CA ASN A 183 12.34 -1.40 4.05
C ASN A 183 10.85 -1.36 4.39
N ASN A 184 9.97 -1.50 3.40
CA ASN A 184 8.52 -1.45 3.55
C ASN A 184 7.85 -2.33 2.48
N LYS A 185 6.63 -2.81 2.75
CA LYS A 185 5.80 -3.58 1.81
C LYS A 185 5.60 -2.90 0.44
N MET A 186 5.48 -1.57 0.41
CA MET A 186 5.24 -0.81 -0.83
C MET A 186 6.44 -0.78 -1.80
N ILE A 187 7.67 -0.94 -1.29
CA ILE A 187 8.91 -0.87 -2.08
C ILE A 187 9.31 -2.29 -2.58
N VAL A 188 8.55 -3.31 -2.17
CA VAL A 188 8.86 -4.70 -2.48
C VAL A 188 8.77 -4.94 -3.99
N ASN A 189 9.94 -5.14 -4.58
CA ASN A 189 10.06 -5.83 -5.85
C ASN A 189 10.22 -7.34 -5.62
N SER A 190 9.23 -8.13 -6.04
CA SER A 190 9.21 -9.58 -5.86
C SER A 190 10.33 -10.33 -6.59
N ALA A 191 10.96 -9.73 -7.61
CA ALA A 191 12.10 -10.32 -8.32
C ALA A 191 13.43 -10.16 -7.58
N TYR A 192 13.57 -9.10 -6.77
CA TYR A 192 14.84 -8.71 -6.15
C TYR A 192 14.85 -8.94 -4.62
N HIS A 193 13.74 -8.66 -3.96
CA HIS A 193 13.64 -8.76 -2.50
C HIS A 193 13.01 -10.09 -2.07
N ASP A 194 13.64 -10.74 -1.11
CA ASP A 194 13.14 -11.97 -0.49
C ASP A 194 12.25 -11.69 0.73
N TRP A 195 12.48 -10.56 1.42
CA TRP A 195 11.80 -10.18 2.65
C TRP A 195 11.41 -8.70 2.63
N TYR A 196 10.49 -8.31 3.51
CA TYR A 196 10.19 -6.91 3.80
C TYR A 196 9.99 -6.68 5.29
N ILE A 197 10.29 -5.47 5.75
CA ILE A 197 10.03 -5.04 7.12
C ILE A 197 8.58 -4.55 7.19
N SER A 198 7.85 -5.04 8.19
CA SER A 198 6.54 -4.54 8.57
C SER A 198 6.58 -4.01 10.01
N GLU A 199 5.82 -2.96 10.27
CA GLU A 199 5.60 -2.46 11.62
C GLU A 199 4.60 -3.36 12.37
N GLU A 200 4.71 -3.38 13.70
CA GLU A 200 3.71 -4.06 14.54
C GLU A 200 2.33 -3.44 14.26
N HIS A 201 1.30 -4.28 14.11
CA HIS A 201 -0.08 -3.90 13.76
C HIS A 201 -0.31 -3.41 12.32
N GLU A 202 0.61 -3.55 11.37
CA GLU A 202 0.35 -3.13 9.97
C GLU A 202 -0.87 -3.85 9.36
N GLU A 203 -1.02 -5.15 9.62
CA GLU A 203 -2.19 -5.93 9.17
C GLU A 203 -3.50 -5.51 9.87
N GLU A 204 -3.43 -5.15 11.15
CA GLU A 204 -4.58 -4.66 11.91
C GLU A 204 -4.97 -3.26 11.45
N MET A 205 -3.99 -2.39 11.17
CA MET A 205 -4.20 -1.08 10.58
C MET A 205 -4.79 -1.18 9.17
N GLU A 206 -4.32 -2.08 8.32
CA GLU A 206 -4.92 -2.30 6.99
C GLU A 206 -6.37 -2.79 7.11
N LYS A 207 -6.66 -3.73 8.02
CA LYS A 207 -8.03 -4.19 8.30
C LYS A 207 -8.92 -3.06 8.84
N ALA A 208 -8.41 -2.28 9.77
CA ALA A 208 -9.12 -1.14 10.34
C ALA A 208 -9.42 -0.08 9.27
N LYS A 209 -8.46 0.24 8.39
CA LYS A 209 -8.66 1.17 7.26
C LYS A 209 -9.71 0.67 6.27
N LYS A 210 -9.70 -0.63 5.95
CA LYS A 210 -10.75 -1.24 5.11
C LYS A 210 -12.12 -1.16 5.79
N GLN A 211 -12.18 -1.42 7.07
CA GLN A 211 -13.42 -1.31 7.83
C GLN A 211 -13.93 0.13 7.90
N GLU A 212 -13.05 1.10 8.14
CA GLU A 212 -13.37 2.53 8.20
C GLU A 212 -13.93 3.05 6.86
N THR A 213 -13.36 2.59 5.74
CA THR A 213 -13.85 2.96 4.40
C THR A 213 -15.23 2.36 4.10
N ILE A 214 -15.48 1.11 4.53
CA ILE A 214 -16.81 0.49 4.45
C ILE A 214 -17.82 1.27 5.31
N GLU A 215 -17.44 1.66 6.53
CA GLU A 215 -18.30 2.43 7.45
C GLU A 215 -18.64 3.82 6.90
N LYS A 216 -17.67 4.52 6.31
CA LYS A 216 -17.89 5.79 5.61
C LYS A 216 -18.89 5.62 4.46
N ALA A 217 -18.73 4.60 3.63
CA ALA A 217 -19.65 4.32 2.53
C ALA A 217 -21.08 4.03 3.02
N MET A 218 -21.23 3.25 4.10
CA MET A 218 -22.54 3.00 4.71
C MET A 218 -23.18 4.27 5.27
N TYR A 219 -22.39 5.16 5.87
CA TYR A 219 -22.87 6.46 6.34
C TYR A 219 -23.40 7.32 5.18
N HIS A 220 -22.66 7.42 4.07
CA HIS A 220 -23.13 8.17 2.90
C HIS A 220 -24.36 7.54 2.24
N LEU A 221 -24.46 6.21 2.20
CA LEU A 221 -25.67 5.52 1.76
C LEU A 221 -26.88 5.87 2.63
N TYR A 222 -26.71 5.86 3.96
CA TYR A 222 -27.77 6.23 4.90
C TYR A 222 -28.25 7.67 4.67
N ARG A 223 -27.31 8.61 4.50
CA ARG A 223 -27.65 10.00 4.16
C ARG A 223 -28.39 10.10 2.84
N LEU A 224 -27.91 9.44 1.79
CA LEU A 224 -28.56 9.43 0.47
C LEU A 224 -30.02 8.98 0.55
N LYS A 225 -30.32 7.95 1.34
CA LYS A 225 -31.68 7.41 1.47
C LYS A 225 -32.65 8.30 2.25
N ASN A 226 -32.16 9.01 3.26
CA ASN A 226 -33.01 9.71 4.24
C ASN A 226 -33.00 11.23 4.09
N GLU A 227 -31.89 11.82 3.66
CA GLU A 227 -31.72 13.28 3.58
C GLU A 227 -31.94 13.83 2.17
N TYR A 228 -31.72 13.03 1.12
CA TYR A 228 -31.83 13.48 -0.27
C TYR A 228 -33.17 13.12 -0.91
N THR A 229 -33.50 13.78 -2.02
CA THR A 229 -34.72 13.47 -2.80
C THR A 229 -34.64 12.07 -3.39
N ARG A 230 -35.80 11.41 -3.55
CA ARG A 230 -35.89 10.08 -4.16
C ARG A 230 -35.26 10.04 -5.57
N PHE A 231 -35.37 11.15 -6.29
CA PHE A 231 -34.76 11.32 -7.61
C PHE A 231 -33.23 11.24 -7.55
N LYS A 232 -32.57 11.88 -6.57
CA LYS A 232 -31.12 11.81 -6.42
C LYS A 232 -30.62 10.40 -6.11
N SER A 233 -31.33 9.65 -5.28
CA SER A 233 -30.99 8.24 -5.03
C SER A 233 -31.11 7.39 -6.29
N TYR A 234 -32.12 7.65 -7.12
CA TYR A 234 -32.30 7.00 -8.42
C TYR A 234 -31.21 7.39 -9.42
N GLN A 235 -30.84 8.67 -9.46
CA GLN A 235 -29.78 9.21 -10.31
C GLN A 235 -28.43 8.56 -10.00
N VAL A 236 -28.07 8.49 -8.72
CA VAL A 236 -26.85 7.81 -8.26
C VAL A 236 -26.89 6.32 -8.63
N ALA A 237 -28.00 5.63 -8.39
CA ALA A 237 -28.13 4.20 -8.72
C ALA A 237 -27.96 3.87 -10.21
N ILE A 238 -28.35 4.78 -11.10
CA ILE A 238 -28.22 4.61 -12.55
C ILE A 238 -26.79 4.84 -13.02
N VAL A 239 -26.11 5.83 -12.45
CA VAL A 239 -24.73 6.19 -12.84
C VAL A 239 -23.72 5.15 -12.34
N LEU A 240 -24.06 4.40 -11.29
CA LEU A 240 -23.19 3.35 -10.76
C LEU A 240 -23.13 2.14 -11.69
N HIS A 241 -21.90 1.63 -11.85
CA HIS A 241 -21.58 0.46 -12.64
C HIS A 241 -20.92 -0.59 -11.74
N ASP A 242 -21.18 -1.86 -12.03
CA ASP A 242 -20.46 -2.98 -11.43
C ASP A 242 -19.03 -3.07 -12.00
N SER A 243 -18.19 -3.88 -11.36
CA SER A 243 -16.83 -4.26 -11.76
C SER A 243 -16.66 -4.69 -13.23
N GLU A 244 -17.73 -5.14 -13.89
CA GLU A 244 -17.76 -5.46 -15.33
C GLU A 244 -18.28 -4.31 -16.22
N SER A 245 -18.31 -3.07 -15.72
CA SER A 245 -18.83 -1.89 -16.41
C SER A 245 -20.30 -2.01 -16.86
N ARG A 246 -21.10 -2.79 -16.13
CA ARG A 246 -22.53 -2.93 -16.37
C ARG A 246 -23.29 -2.02 -15.41
N PRO A 247 -24.28 -1.22 -15.87
CA PRO A 247 -25.05 -0.38 -14.98
C PRO A 247 -25.89 -1.26 -14.05
N ILE A 248 -25.92 -0.90 -12.77
CA ILE A 248 -26.59 -1.70 -11.73
C ILE A 248 -28.11 -1.65 -11.92
N LEU A 249 -28.63 -0.51 -12.39
CA LEU A 249 -30.06 -0.30 -12.65
C LEU A 249 -30.30 0.04 -14.12
N LYS A 250 -31.31 -0.60 -14.73
CA LYS A 250 -31.81 -0.26 -16.07
C LYS A 250 -33.33 -0.06 -16.02
N GLY A 251 -33.80 1.04 -16.61
CA GLY A 251 -35.21 1.35 -16.74
C GLY A 251 -35.86 1.99 -15.50
N LYS A 252 -37.18 2.19 -15.56
CA LYS A 252 -37.96 2.78 -14.46
C LYS A 252 -38.18 1.74 -13.36
N VAL A 253 -37.71 2.03 -12.15
CA VAL A 253 -37.82 1.12 -11.00
C VAL A 253 -38.36 1.88 -9.79
N SER A 254 -39.04 1.18 -8.87
CA SER A 254 -39.60 1.79 -7.66
C SER A 254 -38.49 2.29 -6.71
N SER A 255 -38.81 3.31 -5.91
CA SER A 255 -37.88 3.89 -4.93
C SER A 255 -37.33 2.85 -3.94
N ASP A 256 -38.13 1.84 -3.58
CA ASP A 256 -37.71 0.79 -2.65
C ASP A 256 -36.73 -0.19 -3.31
N ALA A 257 -36.95 -0.50 -4.59
CA ALA A 257 -36.03 -1.33 -5.36
C ALA A 257 -34.68 -0.64 -5.56
N VAL A 258 -34.67 0.67 -5.79
CA VAL A 258 -33.43 1.50 -5.84
C VAL A 258 -32.66 1.40 -4.53
N ASN A 259 -33.35 1.54 -3.40
CA ASN A 259 -32.74 1.46 -2.08
C ASN A 259 -32.17 0.08 -1.77
N ASN A 260 -32.83 -0.99 -2.20
CA ASN A 260 -32.34 -2.35 -2.04
C ASN A 260 -31.09 -2.60 -2.90
N VAL A 261 -31.14 -2.23 -4.18
CA VAL A 261 -30.02 -2.35 -5.12
C VAL A 261 -28.77 -1.61 -4.64
N LEU A 262 -28.92 -0.39 -4.13
CA LEU A 262 -27.79 0.37 -3.55
C LEU A 262 -27.24 -0.27 -2.27
N SER A 263 -28.09 -0.90 -1.45
CA SER A 263 -27.64 -1.62 -0.25
C SER A 263 -26.85 -2.86 -0.60
N ASP A 264 -27.37 -3.63 -1.57
CA ASP A 264 -26.76 -4.86 -2.03
C ASP A 264 -25.40 -4.56 -2.66
N PHE A 265 -25.30 -3.48 -3.45
CA PHE A 265 -24.03 -3.07 -4.07
C PHE A 265 -22.90 -2.81 -3.07
N ILE A 266 -23.20 -2.16 -1.94
CA ILE A 266 -22.21 -1.85 -0.89
C ILE A 266 -21.99 -3.04 0.05
N SER A 267 -23.04 -3.83 0.31
CA SER A 267 -23.02 -4.95 1.26
C SER A 267 -22.52 -6.26 0.64
N THR A 268 -22.25 -6.28 -0.66
CA THR A 268 -21.76 -7.46 -1.38
C THR A 268 -20.40 -7.90 -0.82
N LYS A 269 -20.33 -9.10 -0.23
CA LYS A 269 -19.10 -9.70 0.34
C LYS A 269 -18.21 -10.36 -0.72
N ASN A 270 -18.18 -9.82 -1.93
CA ASN A 270 -17.36 -10.36 -3.02
C ASN A 270 -15.97 -9.72 -3.03
N GLN A 271 -15.04 -10.31 -3.78
CA GLN A 271 -13.68 -9.79 -3.97
C GLN A 271 -13.67 -8.32 -4.46
N ASN A 272 -14.73 -7.90 -5.17
CA ASN A 272 -14.88 -6.57 -5.78
C ASN A 272 -15.58 -5.57 -4.86
N GLN A 273 -15.84 -5.92 -3.58
CA GLN A 273 -16.53 -5.04 -2.64
C GLN A 273 -15.84 -3.68 -2.52
N MET A 274 -14.50 -3.67 -2.46
CA MET A 274 -13.75 -2.44 -2.26
C MET A 274 -13.80 -1.54 -3.51
N ASP A 275 -13.75 -2.13 -4.70
CA ASP A 275 -13.89 -1.39 -5.96
C ASP A 275 -15.28 -0.78 -6.12
N ASN A 276 -16.31 -1.51 -5.68
CA ASN A 276 -17.69 -1.02 -5.63
C ASN A 276 -17.84 0.15 -4.65
N ILE A 277 -17.24 0.04 -3.46
CA ILE A 277 -17.23 1.11 -2.46
C ILE A 277 -16.50 2.35 -2.99
N ASP A 278 -15.32 2.18 -3.58
CA ASP A 278 -14.56 3.28 -4.16
C ASP A 278 -15.33 3.96 -5.30
N SER A 279 -16.03 3.19 -6.12
CA SER A 279 -16.87 3.73 -7.19
C SER A 279 -18.08 4.51 -6.64
N PHE A 280 -18.73 3.96 -5.61
CA PHE A 280 -19.80 4.65 -4.89
C PHE A 280 -19.31 5.97 -4.28
N MET A 281 -18.19 5.94 -3.56
CA MET A 281 -17.60 7.12 -2.94
C MET A 281 -17.20 8.19 -3.97
N LYS A 282 -16.66 7.80 -5.13
CA LYS A 282 -16.39 8.74 -6.23
C LYS A 282 -17.65 9.48 -6.70
N ILE A 283 -18.76 8.77 -6.88
CA ILE A 283 -20.03 9.38 -7.30
C ILE A 283 -20.61 10.27 -6.19
N ILE A 284 -20.57 9.83 -4.94
CA ILE A 284 -21.03 10.64 -3.80
C ILE A 284 -20.20 11.92 -3.66
N ASN A 285 -18.88 11.86 -3.80
CA ASN A 285 -18.03 13.06 -3.74
C ASN A 285 -18.40 14.09 -4.83
N LEU A 286 -18.91 13.66 -5.99
CA LEU A 286 -19.42 14.59 -7.00
C LEU A 286 -20.68 15.34 -6.52
N THR A 287 -21.51 14.72 -5.67
CA THR A 287 -22.72 15.38 -5.14
C THR A 287 -22.45 16.49 -4.13
N GLU A 288 -21.23 16.59 -3.60
CA GLU A 288 -20.86 17.59 -2.61
C GLU A 288 -20.52 18.96 -3.22
N THR A 289 -20.10 18.98 -4.49
CA THR A 289 -19.67 20.21 -5.19
C THR A 289 -20.68 20.62 -6.25
N ARG A 290 -20.82 21.93 -6.48
CA ARG A 290 -21.75 22.44 -7.51
C ARG A 290 -21.39 21.96 -8.93
N GLU A 291 -20.11 22.05 -9.32
CA GLU A 291 -19.67 21.53 -10.62
C GLU A 291 -19.80 20.00 -10.71
N GLY A 292 -19.64 19.30 -9.58
CA GLY A 292 -19.83 17.85 -9.53
C GLY A 292 -21.29 17.43 -9.70
N LEU A 293 -22.25 18.21 -9.19
CA LEU A 293 -23.68 18.00 -9.44
C LEU A 293 -24.01 18.15 -10.92
N GLU A 294 -23.53 19.20 -11.58
CA GLU A 294 -23.72 19.39 -13.03
C GLU A 294 -23.13 18.22 -13.83
N LYS A 295 -21.95 17.74 -13.43
CA LYS A 295 -21.33 16.57 -14.06
C LYS A 295 -22.16 15.30 -13.82
N LEU A 296 -22.73 15.13 -12.64
CA LEU A 296 -23.59 14.00 -12.29
C LEU A 296 -24.90 14.01 -13.11
N ASP A 297 -25.48 15.18 -13.37
CA ASP A 297 -26.64 15.35 -14.25
C ASP A 297 -26.35 14.91 -15.68
N ILE A 298 -25.17 15.29 -16.21
CA ILE A 298 -24.72 14.87 -17.54
C ILE A 298 -24.43 13.37 -17.58
N MET A 299 -23.77 12.81 -16.54
CA MET A 299 -23.54 11.37 -16.44
C MET A 299 -24.87 10.60 -16.45
N TYR A 300 -25.87 11.10 -15.74
CA TYR A 300 -27.21 10.53 -15.75
C TYR A 300 -27.87 10.62 -17.13
N LEU A 301 -27.83 11.79 -17.78
CA LEU A 301 -28.39 11.99 -19.14
C LEU A 301 -27.76 11.02 -20.15
N VAL A 302 -26.43 10.91 -20.15
CA VAL A 302 -25.68 10.00 -21.02
C VAL A 302 -26.06 8.55 -20.74
N GLN A 303 -26.12 8.14 -19.48
CA GLN A 303 -26.48 6.77 -19.12
C GLN A 303 -27.91 6.42 -19.54
N GLN A 304 -28.84 7.38 -19.42
CA GLN A 304 -30.21 7.22 -19.90
C GLN A 304 -30.28 7.16 -21.43
N ALA A 305 -29.46 7.92 -22.14
CA ALA A 305 -29.34 7.82 -23.60
C ALA A 305 -28.83 6.44 -24.05
N LEU A 306 -27.89 5.84 -23.30
CA LEU A 306 -27.43 4.47 -23.52
C LEU A 306 -28.53 3.45 -23.22
N ASN A 307 -29.25 3.60 -22.11
CA ASN A 307 -30.33 2.70 -21.72
C ASN A 307 -31.51 2.73 -22.71
N THR A 308 -31.76 3.86 -23.36
CA THR A 308 -32.83 4.05 -24.37
C THR A 308 -32.39 3.79 -25.80
N ASN A 309 -31.12 3.42 -26.01
CA ASN A 309 -30.49 3.27 -27.32
C ASN A 309 -30.57 4.52 -28.22
N VAL A 310 -30.61 5.73 -27.62
CA VAL A 310 -30.39 6.98 -28.36
C VAL A 310 -28.92 7.08 -28.77
N ILE A 311 -28.04 6.77 -27.82
CA ILE A 311 -26.61 6.52 -28.05
C ILE A 311 -26.40 5.02 -27.92
N ALA A 312 -25.68 4.41 -28.85
CA ALA A 312 -25.28 3.02 -28.79
C ALA A 312 -23.76 2.88 -28.76
N HIS A 313 -23.25 1.93 -28.00
CA HIS A 313 -21.85 1.55 -28.04
C HIS A 313 -21.68 0.39 -29.02
N ARG A 314 -21.08 0.63 -30.19
CA ARG A 314 -20.83 -0.36 -31.25
C ARG A 314 -19.40 -0.22 -31.76
N ASP A 315 -18.74 -1.34 -32.04
CA ASP A 315 -17.37 -1.37 -32.58
C ASP A 315 -16.36 -0.52 -31.79
N ASN A 316 -16.50 -0.52 -30.46
CA ASN A 316 -15.68 0.25 -29.53
C ASN A 316 -15.80 1.79 -29.67
N GLU A 317 -16.90 2.27 -30.26
CA GLU A 317 -17.24 3.69 -30.40
C GLU A 317 -18.68 3.96 -29.91
N TYR A 318 -18.90 5.14 -29.34
CA TYR A 318 -20.22 5.67 -29.02
C TYR A 318 -20.82 6.35 -30.23
N VAL A 319 -21.97 5.86 -30.67
CA VAL A 319 -22.66 6.30 -31.88
C VAL A 319 -24.03 6.88 -31.53
N TRP A 320 -24.30 8.09 -32.00
CA TRP A 320 -25.61 8.73 -31.83
C TRP A 320 -26.47 8.55 -33.08
N HIS A 321 -27.49 7.69 -33.01
CA HIS A 321 -28.24 7.24 -34.19
C HIS A 321 -29.01 8.34 -34.92
N SER A 322 -29.54 9.34 -34.21
CA SER A 322 -30.34 10.43 -34.81
C SER A 322 -29.48 11.46 -35.56
N LYS A 323 -28.17 11.48 -35.33
CA LYS A 323 -27.22 12.45 -35.91
C LYS A 323 -26.33 11.88 -37.02
N ALA A 324 -26.79 10.83 -37.71
CA ALA A 324 -26.06 10.17 -38.79
C ALA A 324 -25.59 11.09 -39.94
N GLY A 325 -26.20 12.26 -40.10
CA GLY A 325 -25.82 13.26 -41.10
C GLY A 325 -24.64 14.17 -40.72
N THR A 326 -24.19 14.15 -39.46
CA THR A 326 -23.08 14.99 -38.95
C THR A 326 -21.96 14.08 -38.43
N PRO A 327 -20.88 13.86 -39.21
CA PRO A 327 -19.84 12.86 -38.90
C PRO A 327 -19.22 13.00 -37.49
N ASP A 328 -18.98 14.23 -37.04
CA ASP A 328 -18.34 14.53 -35.76
C ASP A 328 -19.24 14.29 -34.53
N VAL A 329 -20.56 14.24 -34.73
CA VAL A 329 -21.56 14.03 -33.67
C VAL A 329 -22.19 12.65 -33.78
N TYR A 330 -22.10 12.01 -34.94
CA TYR A 330 -22.44 10.62 -35.14
C TYR A 330 -21.46 9.70 -34.40
N LYS A 331 -20.15 10.00 -34.44
CA LYS A 331 -19.10 9.23 -33.75
C LYS A 331 -18.53 10.04 -32.58
N LEU A 332 -19.06 9.80 -31.38
CA LEU A 332 -18.68 10.52 -30.16
C LEU A 332 -17.38 9.99 -29.51
N GLY A 333 -16.65 9.10 -30.19
CA GLY A 333 -15.38 8.52 -29.76
C GLY A 333 -15.52 7.22 -28.96
N SER A 334 -14.40 6.72 -28.42
CA SER A 334 -14.31 5.42 -27.73
C SER A 334 -14.26 5.49 -26.20
N SER A 335 -14.11 6.70 -25.63
CA SER A 335 -13.96 6.90 -24.18
C SER A 335 -15.22 7.52 -23.57
N TYR A 336 -15.74 6.89 -22.51
CA TYR A 336 -16.87 7.38 -21.73
C TYR A 336 -16.58 8.75 -21.08
N ASP A 337 -15.37 8.94 -20.54
CA ASP A 337 -14.95 10.23 -19.97
C ASP A 337 -14.85 11.32 -21.05
N GLY A 338 -14.42 10.95 -22.26
CA GLY A 338 -14.40 11.85 -23.41
C GLY A 338 -15.80 12.34 -23.77
N LEU A 339 -16.77 11.42 -23.77
CA LEU A 339 -18.17 11.69 -24.04
C LEU A 339 -18.81 12.59 -22.97
N ILE A 340 -18.55 12.33 -21.68
CA ILE A 340 -19.02 13.22 -20.59
C ILE A 340 -18.42 14.61 -20.72
N ASN A 341 -17.11 14.73 -20.97
CA ASN A 341 -16.44 16.02 -21.10
C ASN A 341 -16.93 16.83 -22.31
N PHE A 342 -17.33 16.15 -23.40
CA PHE A 342 -17.95 16.79 -24.55
C PHE A 342 -19.28 17.44 -24.14
N PHE A 343 -20.21 16.68 -23.57
CA PHE A 343 -21.50 17.22 -23.13
C PHE A 343 -21.38 18.23 -21.98
N PHE A 344 -20.36 18.13 -21.13
CA PHE A 344 -20.08 19.11 -20.08
C PHE A 344 -19.63 20.46 -20.64
N LYS A 345 -18.82 20.48 -21.70
CA LYS A 345 -18.47 21.73 -22.40
C LYS A 345 -19.69 22.37 -23.06
N GLU A 346 -20.50 21.55 -23.73
CA GLU A 346 -21.74 21.98 -24.37
C GLU A 346 -22.75 22.53 -23.34
N TYR A 347 -22.86 21.89 -22.16
CA TYR A 347 -23.69 22.36 -21.06
C TYR A 347 -23.23 23.72 -20.53
N LYS A 348 -21.92 23.93 -20.35
CA LYS A 348 -21.38 25.24 -19.91
C LYS A 348 -21.60 26.36 -20.93
N GLN A 349 -21.71 26.01 -22.21
CA GLN A 349 -22.00 26.95 -23.31
C GLN A 349 -23.50 27.11 -23.57
N TYR A 350 -24.35 26.33 -22.89
CA TYR A 350 -25.78 26.35 -23.09
C TYR A 350 -26.38 27.67 -22.60
N ASN A 351 -27.01 28.41 -23.51
CA ASN A 351 -27.79 29.59 -23.20
C ASN A 351 -29.24 29.38 -23.73
N PRO A 352 -30.26 29.36 -22.86
CA PRO A 352 -31.65 29.12 -23.27
C PRO A 352 -32.23 30.19 -24.21
N GLU A 353 -31.61 31.38 -24.28
CA GLU A 353 -32.03 32.49 -25.15
C GLU A 353 -31.20 32.61 -26.44
N GLY A 354 -30.21 31.72 -26.66
CA GLY A 354 -29.36 31.74 -27.85
C GLY A 354 -29.82 30.78 -28.95
N ASP A 355 -29.81 31.25 -30.21
CA ASP A 355 -30.10 30.45 -31.42
C ASP A 355 -28.96 29.49 -31.82
N ILE A 356 -28.01 29.21 -30.93
CA ILE A 356 -26.87 28.34 -31.21
C ILE A 356 -27.31 26.90 -31.01
N THR A 357 -27.06 26.06 -32.03
CA THR A 357 -27.31 24.62 -31.98
C THR A 357 -26.47 24.01 -30.85
N ASN A 358 -27.11 23.48 -29.82
CA ASN A 358 -26.44 22.95 -28.63
C ASN A 358 -26.73 21.46 -28.49
N TRP A 359 -25.68 20.64 -28.52
CA TRP A 359 -25.81 19.18 -28.56
C TRP A 359 -26.29 18.58 -27.24
N TYR A 360 -26.07 19.27 -26.11
CA TYR A 360 -26.64 18.87 -24.83
C TYR A 360 -28.16 19.03 -24.82
N LYS A 361 -28.69 20.15 -25.33
CA LYS A 361 -30.15 20.37 -25.42
C LYS A 361 -30.81 19.34 -26.33
N ASP A 362 -30.22 19.08 -27.49
CA ASP A 362 -30.72 18.08 -28.45
C ASP A 362 -30.80 16.68 -27.81
N LEU A 363 -29.77 16.28 -27.05
CA LEU A 363 -29.77 15.01 -26.33
C LEU A 363 -30.84 14.99 -25.23
N LEU A 364 -30.96 16.07 -24.47
CA LEU A 364 -31.96 16.20 -23.42
C LEU A 364 -33.39 16.07 -23.97
N ASP A 365 -33.69 16.76 -25.07
CA ASP A 365 -35.01 16.73 -25.70
C ASP A 365 -35.31 15.35 -26.32
N GLU A 366 -34.31 14.70 -26.93
CA GLU A 366 -34.46 13.35 -27.47
C GLU A 366 -34.70 12.31 -26.37
N VAL A 367 -33.99 12.39 -25.24
CA VAL A 367 -34.19 11.48 -24.11
C VAL A 367 -35.51 11.76 -23.39
N LYS A 368 -35.92 13.04 -23.26
CA LYS A 368 -37.25 13.42 -22.75
C LYS A 368 -38.37 12.86 -23.63
N SER A 369 -38.20 12.86 -24.96
CA SER A 369 -39.18 12.29 -25.90
C SER A 369 -39.41 10.79 -25.69
N LYS A 370 -38.45 10.07 -25.08
CA LYS A 370 -38.55 8.66 -24.70
C LYS A 370 -39.24 8.42 -23.35
N GLY A 371 -39.76 9.47 -22.70
CA GLY A 371 -40.53 9.38 -21.47
C GLY A 371 -39.68 9.23 -20.20
N ILE A 372 -38.42 9.68 -20.24
CA ILE A 372 -37.52 9.71 -19.08
C ILE A 372 -37.69 11.02 -18.32
N GLU A 373 -37.75 10.91 -17.00
CA GLU A 373 -37.91 12.04 -16.09
C GLU A 373 -36.55 12.66 -15.76
N PHE A 374 -36.54 14.00 -15.78
CA PHE A 374 -35.44 14.88 -15.37
C PHE A 374 -36.05 15.92 -14.42
N GLU A 375 -35.34 16.30 -13.35
CA GLU A 375 -35.74 17.39 -12.44
C GLU A 375 -35.59 18.77 -13.08
#